data_AF-A0A2M8DSE3-F1
#
_entry.id   AF-A0A2M8DSE3-F1
#
_cell.length_a   1.000
_cell.length_b   1.000
_cell.length_c   1.000
_cell.angle_alpha   90.00
_cell.angle_beta   90.00
_cell.angle_gamma   90.00
#
_symmetry.space_group_name_H-M   'P 1'
#
loop_
_entity.id
_entity.type
_entity.pdbx_description
1 polymer ?
#
loop_
_entity_poly.entity_id
_entity_poly.type
_entity_poly.pdbx_seq_one_letter_code
_entity_poly.pdbx_strand_id
1 'polypeptide(L)' 'MSIGANIIEAKSSSSRKEFCRYYQIALRSANESKYWLCLLRDGFNVTKDVNSLLNEIIEISKILATSILTIRRK' A
#
# COMPACT_ATOMS: atom_id res chain seq x y z
N MET A 1 -9.33 6.26 3.53
CA MET A 1 -8.02 6.68 4.12
C MET A 1 -6.92 6.29 3.14
N SER A 2 -5.89 7.12 2.96
CA SER A 2 -4.79 6.83 2.03
C SER A 2 -3.69 5.99 2.68
N ILE A 3 -2.74 5.52 1.85
CA ILE A 3 -1.58 4.73 2.28
C ILE A 3 -0.77 5.47 3.35
N GLY A 4 -0.39 6.72 3.07
CA GLY A 4 0.45 7.53 3.96
C GLY A 4 -0.21 7.84 5.30
N ALA A 5 -1.50 8.16 5.29
CA ALA A 5 -2.25 8.44 6.52
C ALA A 5 -2.20 7.25 7.49
N ASN A 6 -2.47 6.03 6.99
CA ASN A 6 -2.41 4.83 7.83
C ASN A 6 -1.00 4.54 8.36
N ILE A 7 0.06 4.85 7.61
CA ILE A 7 1.44 4.69 8.10
C ILE A 7 1.73 5.67 9.25
N ILE A 8 1.22 6.90 9.19
CA ILE A 8 1.35 7.89 10.27
C ILE A 8 0.57 7.43 11.50
N GLU A 9 -0.69 7.01 11.33
CA GLU A 9 -1.51 6.47 12.42
C GLU A 9 -0.88 5.24 13.09
N ALA A 10 -0.19 4.39 12.31
CA ALA A 10 0.54 3.26 12.86
C ALA A 10 1.58 3.71 13.89
N LYS A 11 2.29 4.83 13.68
CA LYS A 11 3.30 5.32 14.64
C LYS A 11 2.72 5.67 16.01
N SER A 12 1.44 6.01 16.07
CA SER A 12 0.71 6.33 17.30
C SER A 12 0.02 5.12 17.93
N SER A 13 0.22 3.91 17.39
CA SER A 13 -0.45 2.70 17.86
C SER A 13 -0.02 2.31 19.28
N SER A 14 -1.00 1.96 20.10
CA SER A 14 -0.81 1.54 21.49
C SER A 14 -0.38 0.07 21.63
N SER A 15 -0.58 -0.72 20.57
CA SER A 15 -0.26 -2.14 20.56
C SER A 15 0.29 -2.60 19.22
N ARG A 16 1.02 -3.72 19.23
CA ARG A 16 1.54 -4.34 18.02
C ARG A 16 0.45 -4.85 17.08
N LYS A 17 -0.67 -5.31 17.65
CA LYS A 17 -1.86 -5.73 16.87
C LYS A 17 -2.46 -4.55 16.12
N GLU A 18 -2.59 -3.41 16.78
CA GLU A 18 -3.07 -2.16 16.20
C GLU A 18 -2.10 -1.63 15.14
N PHE A 19 -0.80 -1.64 15.44
CA PHE A 19 0.27 -1.30 14.48
C PHE A 19 0.15 -2.14 13.19
N CYS A 20 0.02 -3.46 13.34
CA CYS A 20 -0.17 -4.37 12.21
C CYS A 20 -1.47 -4.08 11.44
N ARG A 21 -2.55 -3.70 12.13
CA ARG A 21 -3.85 -3.37 11.50
C ARG A 21 -3.71 -2.16 10.58
N TYR A 22 -3.04 -1.09 11.02
CA TYR A 22 -2.83 0.08 10.18
C TYR A 22 -2.01 -0.23 8.92
N TYR A 23 -0.97 -1.06 9.03
CA TYR A 23 -0.21 -1.52 7.85
C TYR A 23 -1.07 -2.37 6.90
N GLN A 24 -1.99 -3.19 7.41
CA GLN A 24 -2.94 -3.94 6.57
C GLN A 24 -3.91 -3.02 5.83
N ILE A 25 -4.40 -1.96 6.49
CA ILE A 25 -5.26 -0.96 5.85
C ILE A 25 -4.47 -0.23 4.76
N ALA A 26 -3.24 0.20 5.06
CA ALA A 26 -2.36 0.83 4.07
C ALA A 26 -2.12 -0.07 2.84
N LEU A 27 -1.88 -1.36 3.06
CA LEU A 27 -1.70 -2.33 1.96
C LEU A 27 -2.97 -2.51 1.13
N ARG A 28 -4.16 -2.51 1.76
CA ARG A 28 -5.43 -2.54 1.03
C ARG A 28 -5.58 -1.32 0.13
N SER A 29 -5.30 -0.12 0.66
CA SER A 29 -5.32 1.12 -0.13
C SER A 29 -4.30 1.10 -1.28
N ALA A 30 -3.11 0.52 -1.06
CA ALA A 30 -2.11 0.37 -2.13
C ALA A 30 -2.60 -0.56 -3.25
N ASN A 31 -3.27 -1.66 -2.90
CA ASN A 31 -3.87 -2.57 -3.87
C ASN A 31 -5.02 -1.91 -4.65
N GLU A 32 -5.85 -1.10 -4.00
CA GLU A 32 -6.89 -0.30 -4.67
C GLU A 32 -6.27 0.71 -5.65
N SER A 33 -5.23 1.45 -5.25
CA SER A 33 -4.49 2.35 -6.15
C SER A 33 -3.88 1.61 -7.34
N LYS A 34 -3.29 0.43 -7.10
CA LYS A 34 -2.74 -0.42 -8.16
C LYS A 34 -3.84 -0.85 -9.15
N TYR A 35 -5.02 -1.24 -8.66
CA TYR A 35 -6.15 -1.59 -9.51
C TYR A 35 -6.54 -0.42 -10.43
N TRP A 36 -6.67 0.79 -9.88
CA TRP A 36 -7.01 1.98 -10.68
C TRP A 36 -5.95 2.31 -11.72
N LEU A 37 -4.66 2.18 -11.38
CA LEU A 37 -3.57 2.37 -12.33
C LEU A 37 -3.59 1.32 -13.45
N CYS A 38 -3.86 0.06 -13.14
CA CYS A 38 -4.05 -0.97 -14.17
C CYS A 38 -5.24 -0.63 -15.08
N LEU A 39 -6.36 -0.17 -14.51
CA LEU A 39 -7.53 0.23 -15.29
C LEU A 39 -7.21 1.41 -16.22
N LEU A 40 -6.45 2.41 -15.76
CA LEU A 40 -6.01 3.53 -16.60
C LEU A 40 -5.10 3.08 -17.75
N ARG A 41 -4.17 2.16 -17.48
CA ARG A 41 -3.25 1.61 -18.48
C ARG A 41 -4.01 0.78 -19.53
N ASP A 42 -4.83 -0.16 -19.07
CA ASP A 42 -5.41 -1.22 -19.90
C ASP A 42 -6.76 -0.82 -20.49
N GLY A 43 -7.57 -0.05 -19.74
CA GLY A 43 -8.91 0.37 -20.15
C GLY A 43 -8.94 1.70 -20.91
N PHE A 44 -7.97 2.58 -20.66
CA PHE A 44 -7.94 3.93 -21.25
C PHE A 44 -6.66 4.22 -22.05
N ASN A 45 -5.76 3.24 -22.20
CA ASN A 45 -4.51 3.36 -22.96
C ASN A 45 -3.59 4.50 -22.49
N VAL A 46 -3.72 4.94 -21.24
CA VAL A 46 -2.87 5.98 -20.63
C VAL A 46 -1.62 5.32 -20.08
N THR A 47 -0.50 5.46 -20.78
CA THR A 47 0.70 4.62 -20.51
C THR A 47 1.93 5.41 -20.04
N LYS A 48 2.11 6.65 -20.52
CA LYS A 48 3.38 7.41 -20.38
C LYS A 48 3.78 7.66 -18.91
N ASP A 49 2.81 7.87 -18.02
CA ASP A 49 3.05 8.11 -16.59
C ASP A 49 2.59 6.95 -15.69
N VAL A 50 1.62 6.18 -16.16
CA VAL A 50 0.99 5.10 -15.36
C VAL A 50 1.97 3.96 -15.07
N ASN A 51 2.89 3.65 -15.99
CA ASN A 51 3.87 2.59 -15.75
C ASN A 51 4.87 2.94 -14.63
N SER A 52 5.29 4.20 -14.52
CA SER A 52 6.14 4.65 -13.41
C SER A 52 5.40 4.51 -12.08
N LEU A 53 4.16 5.02 -12.03
CA LEU A 53 3.31 4.94 -10.85
C LEU A 53 2.98 3.49 -10.46
N LEU A 54 2.82 2.59 -11.44
CA LEU A 54 2.63 1.16 -11.21
C LEU A 54 3.86 0.51 -10.58
N ASN A 55 5.06 0.89 -11.01
CA ASN A 55 6.28 0.38 -10.40
C ASN A 55 6.41 0.86 -8.95
N GLU A 56 6.18 2.14 -8.69
CA GLU A 56 6.21 2.72 -7.35
C GLU A 56 5.18 2.06 -6.42
N ILE A 57 3.92 1.89 -6.85
CA ILE A 57 2.90 1.28 -6.00
C ILE A 57 3.19 -0.21 -5.72
N ILE A 58 3.83 -0.92 -6.66
CA ILE A 58 4.27 -2.30 -6.47
C ILE A 58 5.36 -2.36 -5.40
N GLU A 59 6.34 -1.45 -5.43
CA GLU A 59 7.39 -1.37 -4.41
C GLU A 59 6.81 -1.06 -3.02
N ILE A 60 5.93 -0.05 -2.93
CA ILE A 60 5.23 0.30 -1.68
C ILE A 60 4.45 -0.91 -1.15
N SER A 61 3.74 -1.64 -2.00
CA SER A 61 2.99 -2.83 -1.61
C SER A 61 3.89 -3.93 -1.06
N LYS A 62 5.07 -4.16 -1.67
CA LYS A 62 6.06 -5.13 -1.19
C LYS A 62 6.63 -4.74 0.18
N ILE A 63 6.94 -3.46 0.38
CA ILE A 63 7.44 -2.93 1.67
C ILE A 63 6.39 -3.16 2.76
N LEU A 64 5.13 -2.80 2.50
CA LEU A 64 4.03 -2.98 3.45
C LEU A 64 3.80 -4.47 3.77
N ALA A 65 3.76 -5.34 2.77
CA ALA A 65 3.59 -6.78 2.96
C ALA A 65 4.73 -7.39 3.80
N THR A 66 5.98 -7.03 3.50
CA THR A 66 7.16 -7.51 4.24
C THR A 66 7.16 -6.99 5.67
N SER A 67 6.72 -5.75 5.88
CA SER A 67 6.55 -5.16 7.21
C SER A 67 5.52 -5.93 8.03
N ILE A 68 4.36 -6.25 7.45
CA ILE A 68 3.31 -7.07 8.10
C ILE A 68 3.84 -8.45 8.50
N LEU A 69 4.58 -9.12 7.60
CA LEU A 69 5.18 -10.42 7.90
C LEU A 69 6.19 -10.32 9.06
N THR A 70 6.99 -9.27 9.09
CA THR A 70 7.98 -9.02 10.14
C THR A 70 7.29 -8.73 11.48
N ILE A 71 6.23 -7.92 11.48
CA ILE A 71 5.44 -7.62 12.68
C ILE A 71 4.79 -8.89 13.23
N ARG A 72 4.36 -9.84 12.40
CA ARG A 72 3.72 -11.10 12.85
C ARG A 72 4.71 -12.16 13.35
N ARG A 73 5.98 -12.08 12.96
CA ARG A 73 7.01 -13.10 13.30
C ARG A 73 7.65 -12.92 14.67
N LYS A 74 7.61 -11.73 15.25
CA LYS A 74 7.98 -11.52 16.66
C LYS A 74 6.75 -11.21 17.49
#